data_AF-M3GVI9-F1
#
_entry.id   AF-M3GVI9-F1
#
_cell.length_a   1.000
_cell.length_b   1.000
_cell.length_c   1.000
_cell.angle_alpha   90.00
_cell.angle_beta   90.00
_cell.angle_gamma   90.00
#
_symmetry.space_group_name_H-M   'P 1'
#
loop_
_entity.id
_entity.type
_entity.pdbx_description
1 polymer ?
#
loop_
_entity_poly.entity_id
_entity_poly.type
_entity_poly.pdbx_seq_one_letter_code
_entity_poly.pdbx_strand_id
1 'polypeptide(L)'
;MKILKWILGIIGTFALFLVVTFYAETPKYEYKSVPLYSNFDSYYREKLQISRSKKVRPGNEEKLVRYSADKTDFSILYIHGFGASRAEGEEVTDQLAKDFKANLYYVRLPGHGTNLENHRDTTFEEILQDSETAFLECEKLGKKRF
;
A
#
# COMPACT_ATOMS: atom_id res chain seq x y z
N MET A 1 -9.71 -41.41 39.01
CA MET A 1 -9.39 -41.50 37.55
C MET A 1 -9.92 -40.35 36.71
N LYS A 2 -11.14 -39.80 36.94
CA LYS A 2 -11.69 -38.69 36.13
C LYS A 2 -10.93 -37.37 36.29
N ILE A 3 -10.58 -36.98 37.52
CA ILE A 3 -9.83 -35.75 37.82
C ILE A 3 -8.45 -35.73 37.16
N LEU A 4 -7.72 -36.85 37.18
CA LEU A 4 -6.42 -36.96 36.52
C LEU A 4 -6.49 -36.71 35.01
N LYS A 5 -7.56 -37.19 34.35
CA LYS A 5 -7.79 -36.95 32.91
C LYS A 5 -8.02 -35.47 32.61
N TRP A 6 -8.74 -34.75 33.48
CA TRP A 6 -8.96 -33.31 33.34
C TRP A 6 -7.67 -32.50 33.54
N ILE A 7 -6.86 -32.86 34.54
CA ILE A 7 -5.57 -32.20 34.79
C ILE A 7 -4.63 -32.38 33.60
N LEU A 8 -4.51 -33.61 33.08
CA LEU A 8 -3.69 -33.89 31.90
C LEU A 8 -4.20 -33.16 30.66
N GLY A 9 -5.53 -33.05 30.49
CA GLY A 9 -6.14 -32.28 29.41
C GLY A 9 -5.78 -30.79 29.48
N ILE A 10 -5.92 -30.17 30.65
CA ILE A 10 -5.60 -28.75 30.87
C ILE A 10 -4.11 -28.48 30.62
N ILE A 11 -3.22 -29.34 31.15
CA ILE A 11 -1.78 -29.21 30.93
C ILE A 11 -1.45 -29.37 29.45
N GLY A 12 -2.06 -30.32 28.75
CA GLY A 12 -1.88 -30.51 27.31
C GLY A 12 -2.34 -29.31 26.50
N THR A 13 -3.53 -28.76 26.79
CA THR A 13 -4.05 -27.56 26.13
C THR A 13 -3.17 -26.34 26.42
N PHE A 14 -2.70 -26.19 27.65
CA PHE A 14 -1.83 -25.08 28.03
C PHE A 14 -0.45 -25.18 27.37
N ALA A 15 0.13 -26.39 27.33
CA ALA A 15 1.39 -26.63 26.60
C ALA A 15 1.23 -26.36 25.11
N LEU A 16 0.11 -26.79 24.49
CA LEU A 16 -0.19 -26.50 23.09
C LEU A 16 -0.36 -24.99 22.85
N PHE A 17 -1.08 -24.30 23.73
CA PHE A 17 -1.21 -22.84 23.67
C PHE A 17 0.15 -22.16 23.73
N LEU A 18 1.01 -22.54 24.68
CA LEU A 18 2.36 -21.99 24.79
C LEU A 18 3.19 -22.25 23.53
N VAL A 19 3.17 -23.47 23.00
CA VAL A 19 3.88 -23.81 21.74
C VAL A 19 3.36 -22.97 20.58
N VAL A 20 2.04 -22.88 20.40
CA VAL A 20 1.44 -22.06 19.33
C VAL A 20 1.85 -20.60 19.48
N THR A 21 1.78 -20.03 20.68
CA THR A 21 2.17 -18.62 20.90
C THR A 21 3.67 -18.37 20.79
N PHE A 22 4.50 -19.35 21.14
CA PHE A 22 5.95 -19.26 21.03
C PHE A 22 6.41 -19.29 19.56
N TYR A 23 5.76 -20.11 18.73
CA TYR A 23 6.03 -20.21 17.29
C TYR A 23 5.16 -19.31 16.42
N ALA A 24 4.21 -18.58 17.01
CA ALA A 24 3.47 -17.53 16.32
C ALA A 24 4.41 -16.36 16.06
N GLU A 25 5.19 -16.46 14.97
CA GLU A 25 5.96 -15.34 14.48
C GLU A 25 5.02 -14.24 14.01
N THR A 26 5.32 -13.00 14.41
CA THR A 26 4.69 -11.84 13.78
C THR A 26 5.30 -11.63 12.41
N PRO A 27 4.50 -11.24 11.39
CA PRO A 27 5.05 -10.89 10.09
C PRO A 27 6.14 -9.83 10.25
N LYS A 28 7.34 -10.12 9.74
CA LYS A 28 8.44 -9.16 9.69
C LYS A 28 8.50 -8.57 8.31
N TYR A 29 8.53 -7.24 8.25
CA TYR A 29 8.72 -6.49 7.03
C TYR A 29 9.95 -5.61 7.17
N GLU A 30 10.80 -5.65 6.15
CA GLU A 30 11.93 -4.73 5.99
C GLU A 30 11.86 -4.14 4.59
N TYR A 31 11.90 -2.80 4.52
CA TYR A 31 11.95 -2.09 3.25
C TYR A 31 13.22 -2.44 2.48
N LYS A 32 13.06 -2.90 1.23
CA LYS A 32 14.19 -3.13 0.34
C LYS A 32 14.45 -1.85 -0.45
N SER A 33 15.54 -1.16 -0.15
CA SER A 33 15.88 0.09 -0.84
C SER A 33 15.99 -0.11 -2.35
N VAL A 34 15.24 0.69 -3.11
CA VAL A 34 15.29 0.74 -4.57
C VAL A 34 15.82 2.09 -5.04
N PRO A 35 16.52 2.16 -6.18
CA PRO A 35 16.92 3.44 -6.76
C PRO A 35 15.69 4.30 -7.04
N LEU A 36 15.70 5.52 -6.51
CA LEU A 36 14.66 6.51 -6.79
C LEU A 36 14.88 7.13 -8.17
N TYR A 37 13.79 7.56 -8.78
CA TYR A 37 13.79 8.20 -10.09
C TYR A 37 14.41 9.60 -10.00
N SER A 38 14.86 10.14 -11.14
CA SER A 38 15.40 11.50 -11.18
C SER A 38 14.31 12.57 -11.01
N ASN A 39 13.10 12.28 -11.46
CA ASN A 39 11.94 13.17 -11.36
C ASN A 39 10.64 12.35 -11.23
N PHE A 40 9.59 12.96 -10.67
CA PHE A 40 8.33 12.27 -10.44
C PHE A 40 7.64 11.83 -11.74
N ASP A 41 7.79 12.58 -12.82
CA ASP A 41 7.11 12.26 -14.09
C ASP A 41 7.66 10.97 -14.72
N SER A 42 8.95 10.68 -14.55
CA SER A 42 9.53 9.40 -14.96
C SER A 42 8.97 8.23 -14.15
N TYR A 43 8.87 8.37 -12.83
CA TYR A 43 8.23 7.38 -11.97
C TYR A 43 6.76 7.15 -12.37
N TYR A 44 5.99 8.23 -12.49
CA TYR A 44 4.56 8.17 -12.86
C TYR A 44 4.36 7.50 -14.24
N ARG A 45 5.21 7.81 -15.22
CA ARG A 45 5.14 7.20 -16.55
C ARG A 45 5.39 5.69 -16.50
N GLU A 46 6.34 5.24 -15.69
CA GLU A 46 6.61 3.82 -15.49
C GLU A 46 5.42 3.12 -14.81
N LYS A 47 4.84 3.72 -13.77
CA LYS A 47 3.65 3.18 -13.11
C LYS A 47 2.47 3.04 -14.07
N LEU A 48 2.21 4.05 -14.89
CA LEU A 48 1.19 3.97 -15.94
C LEU A 48 1.49 2.89 -16.98
N GLN A 49 2.77 2.66 -17.32
CA GLN A 49 3.15 1.57 -18.22
C GLN A 49 2.90 0.20 -17.60
N ILE A 50 3.18 0.03 -16.30
CA ILE A 50 2.84 -1.18 -15.54
C ILE A 50 1.32 -1.38 -15.52
N SER A 51 0.54 -0.33 -15.27
CA SER A 51 -0.93 -0.43 -15.31
C SER A 51 -1.46 -0.89 -16.66
N ARG A 52 -0.92 -0.35 -17.75
CA ARG A 52 -1.26 -0.77 -19.11
C ARG A 52 -0.89 -2.24 -19.35
N SER A 53 0.32 -2.66 -18.98
CA SER A 53 0.78 -4.04 -19.21
C SER A 53 -0.04 -5.06 -18.40
N LYS A 54 -0.50 -4.66 -17.22
CA LYS A 54 -1.37 -5.46 -16.34
C LYS A 54 -2.86 -5.36 -16.68
N LYS A 55 -3.23 -4.63 -17.75
CA LYS A 55 -4.61 -4.44 -18.19
C LYS A 55 -5.53 -3.95 -17.06
N VAL A 56 -5.05 -2.95 -16.32
CA VAL A 56 -5.84 -2.28 -15.27
C VAL A 56 -7.15 -1.77 -15.89
N ARG A 57 -8.24 -1.89 -15.14
CA ARG A 57 -9.56 -1.42 -15.56
C ARG A 57 -9.55 0.10 -15.71
N PRO A 58 -10.23 0.66 -16.73
CA PRO A 58 -10.30 2.11 -16.91
C PRO A 58 -10.77 2.82 -15.64
N GLY A 59 -10.01 3.83 -15.21
CA GLY A 59 -10.29 4.60 -14.00
C GLY A 59 -9.60 4.07 -12.74
N ASN A 60 -9.00 2.88 -12.77
CA ASN A 60 -8.26 2.33 -11.63
C ASN A 60 -6.74 2.51 -11.75
N GLU A 61 -6.25 3.08 -12.84
CA GLU A 61 -4.84 3.42 -13.02
C GLU A 61 -4.40 4.51 -12.03
N GLU A 62 -3.09 4.70 -11.94
CA GLU A 62 -2.49 5.80 -11.22
C GLU A 62 -3.05 7.14 -11.73
N LYS A 63 -3.29 8.09 -10.81
CA LYS A 63 -3.77 9.43 -11.14
C LYS A 63 -2.88 10.47 -10.47
N LEU A 64 -2.47 11.46 -11.24
CA LEU A 64 -1.71 12.62 -10.77
C LEU A 64 -2.54 13.88 -11.00
N VAL A 65 -2.76 14.65 -9.94
CA VAL A 65 -3.38 15.97 -9.98
C VAL A 65 -2.33 17.02 -9.63
N ARG A 66 -2.09 17.98 -10.53
CA ARG A 66 -1.08 19.03 -10.35
C ARG A 66 -1.71 20.39 -10.13
N TYR A 67 -1.29 21.05 -9.07
CA TYR A 67 -1.54 22.47 -8.81
C TYR A 67 -0.32 23.34 -9.18
N SER A 68 0.85 22.72 -9.29
CA SER A 68 2.07 23.33 -9.84
C SER A 68 2.86 22.32 -10.68
N ALA A 69 3.61 22.82 -11.66
CA ALA A 69 4.60 22.03 -12.37
C ALA A 69 5.77 21.64 -11.43
N ASP A 70 6.13 22.57 -10.54
CA ASP A 70 7.14 22.40 -9.50
C ASP A 70 6.54 21.81 -8.20
N LYS A 71 7.39 21.66 -7.19
CA LYS A 71 6.95 21.29 -5.83
C LYS A 71 5.97 22.33 -5.27
N THR A 72 4.82 21.87 -4.79
CA THR A 72 3.90 22.64 -3.95
C THR A 72 4.40 22.68 -2.50
N ASP A 73 3.76 23.47 -1.62
CA ASP A 73 4.14 23.46 -0.20
C ASP A 73 3.88 22.09 0.46
N PHE A 74 2.79 21.43 0.04
CA PHE A 74 2.43 20.08 0.44
C PHE A 74 2.25 19.18 -0.77
N SER A 75 2.64 17.92 -0.68
CA SER A 75 2.16 16.84 -1.54
C SER A 75 1.33 15.85 -0.75
N ILE A 76 0.32 15.29 -1.40
CA ILE A 76 -0.57 14.29 -0.81
C ILE A 76 -0.37 12.98 -1.57
N LEU A 77 -0.08 11.91 -0.83
CA LEU A 77 -0.13 10.54 -1.34
C LEU A 77 -1.41 9.87 -0.88
N TYR A 78 -2.26 9.46 -1.81
CA TYR A 78 -3.44 8.65 -1.49
C TYR A 78 -3.16 7.16 -1.74
N ILE A 79 -3.28 6.36 -0.68
CA ILE A 79 -3.18 4.91 -0.69
C ILE A 79 -4.56 4.32 -0.37
N HIS A 80 -5.12 3.55 -1.30
CA HIS A 80 -6.46 2.93 -1.13
C HIS A 80 -6.40 1.65 -0.27
N GLY A 81 -7.57 1.18 0.17
CA GLY A 81 -7.72 -0.07 0.94
C GLY A 81 -7.55 -1.35 0.12
N PHE A 82 -7.47 -2.49 0.81
CA PHE A 82 -7.36 -3.81 0.19
C PHE A 82 -8.63 -4.16 -0.61
N GLY A 83 -8.46 -4.53 -1.88
CA GLY A 83 -9.56 -4.82 -2.81
C GLY A 83 -10.21 -3.58 -3.44
N ALA A 84 -9.81 -2.38 -3.03
CA ALA A 84 -10.36 -1.13 -3.52
C ALA A 84 -9.58 -0.52 -4.71
N SER A 85 -9.91 0.72 -5.03
CA SER A 85 -9.16 1.60 -5.92
C SER A 85 -9.24 3.05 -5.42
N ARG A 86 -8.57 3.97 -6.13
CA ARG A 86 -8.60 5.41 -5.81
C ARG A 86 -10.00 6.00 -5.66
N ALA A 87 -11.00 5.42 -6.32
CA ALA A 87 -12.38 5.88 -6.27
C ALA A 87 -12.97 5.95 -4.85
N GLU A 88 -12.47 5.15 -3.89
CA GLU A 88 -12.96 5.19 -2.49
C GLU A 88 -12.69 6.53 -1.78
N GLY A 89 -11.64 7.25 -2.15
CA GLY A 89 -11.23 8.46 -1.44
C GLY A 89 -11.14 9.71 -2.29
N GLU A 90 -11.46 9.62 -3.59
CA GLU A 90 -11.30 10.72 -4.53
C GLU A 90 -12.06 11.99 -4.15
N GLU A 91 -13.33 11.87 -3.75
CA GLU A 91 -14.15 13.03 -3.39
C GLU A 91 -13.51 13.86 -2.26
N VAL A 92 -13.03 13.18 -1.22
CA VAL A 92 -12.43 13.85 -0.06
C VAL A 92 -11.03 14.35 -0.39
N THR A 93 -10.25 13.55 -1.10
CA THR A 93 -8.82 13.82 -1.30
C THR A 93 -8.59 14.87 -2.39
N ASP A 94 -9.42 14.90 -3.44
CA ASP A 94 -9.40 15.96 -4.44
C ASP A 94 -9.77 17.31 -3.80
N GLN A 95 -10.72 17.33 -2.87
CA GLN A 95 -11.09 18.55 -2.13
C GLN A 95 -9.96 19.02 -1.20
N LEU A 96 -9.31 18.11 -0.48
CA LEU A 96 -8.13 18.45 0.34
C LEU A 96 -7.00 19.03 -0.53
N ALA A 97 -6.67 18.38 -1.65
CA ALA A 97 -5.64 18.88 -2.55
C ALA A 97 -5.97 20.28 -3.10
N LYS A 98 -7.26 20.54 -3.36
CA LYS A 98 -7.74 21.87 -3.78
C LYS A 98 -7.55 22.93 -2.71
N ASP A 99 -7.95 22.64 -1.48
CA ASP A 99 -7.89 23.60 -0.38
C ASP A 99 -6.45 23.94 0.00
N PHE A 100 -5.55 22.95 -0.06
CA PHE A 100 -4.12 23.16 0.19
C PHE A 100 -3.30 23.55 -1.04
N LYS A 101 -3.90 23.58 -2.24
CA LYS A 101 -3.21 23.71 -3.53
C LYS A 101 -2.01 22.74 -3.63
N ALA A 102 -2.24 21.50 -3.22
CA ALA A 102 -1.22 20.47 -3.08
C ALA A 102 -1.21 19.54 -4.29
N ASN A 103 -0.02 19.24 -4.83
CA ASN A 103 0.11 18.17 -5.81
C ASN A 103 -0.30 16.83 -5.16
N LEU A 104 -1.16 16.08 -5.83
CA LEU A 104 -1.78 14.87 -5.30
C LEU A 104 -1.51 13.69 -6.23
N TYR A 105 -1.01 12.61 -5.64
CA TYR A 105 -0.80 11.35 -6.33
C TYR A 105 -1.65 10.24 -5.72
N TYR A 106 -2.45 9.59 -6.56
CA TYR A 106 -3.16 8.36 -6.25
C TYR A 106 -2.32 7.18 -6.71
N VAL A 107 -1.69 6.47 -5.76
CA VAL A 107 -0.98 5.24 -6.08
C VAL A 107 -1.98 4.11 -6.28
N ARG A 108 -1.76 3.31 -7.33
CA ARG A 108 -2.45 2.03 -7.51
C ARG A 108 -1.58 0.93 -6.92
N LEU A 109 -2.11 0.21 -5.93
CA LEU A 109 -1.37 -0.89 -5.31
C LEU A 109 -1.16 -2.05 -6.31
N PRO A 110 -0.05 -2.80 -6.21
CA PRO A 110 0.18 -4.01 -7.01
C PRO A 110 -1.01 -4.98 -6.91
N GLY A 111 -1.31 -5.69 -8.01
CA GLY A 111 -2.47 -6.58 -8.13
C GLY A 111 -3.84 -5.88 -8.24
N HIS A 112 -4.01 -4.72 -7.62
CA HIS A 112 -5.30 -4.03 -7.54
C HIS A 112 -5.69 -3.36 -8.85
N GLY A 113 -7.00 -3.26 -9.07
CA GLY A 113 -7.59 -2.68 -10.28
C GLY A 113 -7.47 -3.56 -11.54
N THR A 114 -6.92 -4.77 -11.44
CA THR A 114 -6.68 -5.69 -12.58
C THR A 114 -7.72 -6.84 -12.62
N ASN A 115 -7.28 -8.09 -12.46
CA ASN A 115 -8.09 -9.32 -12.35
C ASN A 115 -7.94 -9.96 -10.96
N LEU A 116 -8.71 -11.02 -10.70
CA LEU A 116 -8.75 -11.68 -9.40
C LEU A 116 -7.43 -12.42 -9.10
N GLU A 117 -6.84 -13.04 -10.11
CA GLU A 117 -5.61 -13.82 -9.99
C GLU A 117 -4.45 -12.93 -9.56
N ASN A 118 -4.22 -11.82 -10.25
CA ASN A 118 -3.18 -10.86 -9.90
C ASN A 118 -3.38 -10.31 -8.48
N HIS A 119 -4.62 -9.99 -8.10
CA HIS A 119 -4.90 -9.46 -6.76
C HIS A 119 -4.66 -10.51 -5.66
N ARG A 120 -5.05 -11.76 -5.89
CA ARG A 120 -4.80 -12.89 -4.97
C ARG A 120 -3.32 -13.22 -4.85
N ASP A 121 -2.59 -13.18 -5.96
CA ASP A 121 -1.21 -13.63 -6.05
C ASP A 121 -0.19 -12.53 -5.66
N THR A 122 -0.65 -11.28 -5.47
CA THR A 122 0.19 -10.18 -4.97
C THR A 122 0.42 -10.33 -3.47
N THR A 123 1.67 -10.24 -3.02
CA THR A 123 2.01 -10.40 -1.61
C THR A 123 1.87 -9.09 -0.82
N PHE A 124 1.75 -9.22 0.49
CA PHE A 124 1.70 -8.07 1.39
C PHE A 124 2.99 -7.24 1.33
N GLU A 125 4.14 -7.90 1.20
CA GLU A 125 5.45 -7.25 1.07
C GLU A 125 5.54 -6.43 -0.22
N GLU A 126 4.98 -6.92 -1.33
CA GLU A 126 4.93 -6.16 -2.59
C GLU A 126 4.08 -4.89 -2.45
N ILE A 127 2.94 -4.98 -1.76
CA ILE A 127 2.05 -3.85 -1.49
C ILE A 127 2.75 -2.80 -0.62
N LEU A 128 3.39 -3.22 0.47
CA LEU A 128 4.13 -2.31 1.35
C LEU A 128 5.32 -1.68 0.64
N GLN A 129 6.11 -2.48 -0.09
CA GLN A 129 7.25 -2.01 -0.85
C GLN A 129 6.87 -0.91 -1.85
N ASP A 130 5.77 -1.11 -2.60
CA ASP A 130 5.31 -0.13 -3.57
C ASP A 130 4.75 1.13 -2.90
N SER A 131 4.06 0.98 -1.77
CA SER A 131 3.52 2.09 -0.96
C SER A 131 4.64 2.97 -0.39
N GLU A 132 5.67 2.36 0.18
CA GLU A 132 6.83 3.08 0.72
C GLU A 132 7.64 3.74 -0.40
N THR A 133 7.82 3.07 -1.54
CA THR A 133 8.46 3.66 -2.72
C THR A 133 7.68 4.88 -3.20
N ALA A 134 6.34 4.79 -3.28
CA ALA A 134 5.49 5.92 -3.66
C ALA A 134 5.62 7.10 -2.68
N PHE A 135 5.68 6.83 -1.38
CA PHE A 135 5.89 7.86 -0.35
C PHE A 135 7.24 8.57 -0.51
N LEU A 136 8.30 7.81 -0.80
CA LEU A 136 9.62 8.37 -1.09
C LEU A 136 9.61 9.22 -2.37
N GLU A 137 8.98 8.73 -3.44
CA GLU A 137 8.84 9.46 -4.70
C GLU A 137 8.02 10.74 -4.57
N CYS A 138 6.96 10.74 -3.75
CA CYS A 138 6.09 11.90 -3.49
C CYS A 138 6.81 13.11 -2.87
N GLU A 139 8.03 12.94 -2.35
CA GLU A 139 8.88 14.08 -1.98
C GLU A 139 9.13 15.03 -3.14
N LYS A 140 9.12 14.50 -4.37
CA LYS A 140 9.37 15.27 -5.58
C LYS A 140 8.19 16.16 -5.97
N LEU A 141 7.02 15.96 -5.35
CA LEU A 141 5.80 16.72 -5.62
C LEU A 141 5.57 17.87 -4.64
N GLY A 142 6.21 17.88 -3.47
CA GLY A 142 5.96 18.87 -2.44
C GLY A 142 7.15 19.08 -1.49
N LYS A 143 7.19 20.23 -0.80
CA LYS A 143 8.21 20.53 0.23
C LYS A 143 8.00 19.68 1.48
N LYS A 144 6.75 19.39 1.81
CA LYS A 144 6.31 18.45 2.85
C LYS A 144 5.35 17.45 2.22
N ARG A 145 5.37 16.20 2.69
CA ARG A 145 4.51 15.12 2.19
C ARG A 145 3.67 14.54 3.32
N PHE A 146 2.41 14.21 3.03
CA PHE A 146 1.50 13.51 3.93
C PHE A 146 0.80 12.36 3.20
#